data_AF-A0A6V7L857-F1
#
_entry.id   AF-A0A6V7L857-F1
#
_cell.length_a   1.000
_cell.length_b   1.000
_cell.length_c   1.000
_cell.angle_alpha   90.00
_cell.angle_beta   90.00
_cell.angle_gamma   90.00
#
_symmetry.space_group_name_H-M   'P 1'
#
loop_
_entity.id
_entity.type
_entity.pdbx_description
1 polymer ?
#
loop_
_entity_poly.entity_id
_entity_poly.type
_entity_poly.pdbx_seq_one_letter_code
_entity_poly.pdbx_strand_id
1 'polypeptide(L)' 'EIEQKQEEERIRTENILSGNPLLNYAAQATRSDMKVRRRWDDDVIFKNCARSEPKKTQEIFINDSLRSEFHRKFMDKYIK' A
#
# COMPACT_ATOMS: atom_id res chain seq x y z
N GLU A 1 9.61 -30.83 46.84
CA GLU A 1 9.11 -29.44 46.72
C GLU A 1 9.50 -28.75 45.42
N ILE A 2 10.80 -28.62 45.09
CA ILE A 2 11.24 -27.91 43.87
C ILE A 2 10.72 -28.60 42.59
N GLU A 3 10.77 -29.92 42.55
CA GLU A 3 10.32 -30.73 41.40
C GLU A 3 8.80 -30.67 41.18
N GLN A 4 8.01 -30.65 42.26
CA GLN A 4 6.55 -30.51 42.19
C GLN A 4 6.16 -29.12 41.66
N LYS A 5 6.88 -28.08 42.08
CA LYS A 5 6.66 -26.72 41.61
C LYS A 5 7.01 -26.55 40.13
N GLN A 6 8.03 -27.24 39.65
CA GLN A 6 8.38 -27.26 38.23
C GLN A 6 7.30 -27.96 37.40
N GLU A 7 6.77 -29.09 37.87
CA GLU A 7 5.72 -29.80 37.14
C GLU A 7 4.41 -29.01 37.09
N GLU A 8 4.04 -28.33 38.19
CA GLU A 8 2.89 -27.42 38.20
C GLU A 8 3.05 -26.24 37.22
N GLU A 9 4.26 -25.68 37.09
CA GLU A 9 4.55 -24.63 36.11
C GLU A 9 4.50 -25.16 34.67
N ARG A 10 4.94 -26.40 34.44
CA ARG A 10 4.84 -27.05 33.12
C ARG A 10 3.38 -27.29 32.72
N ILE A 11 2.58 -27.84 33.62
CA ILE A 11 1.14 -28.05 33.40
C ILE A 11 0.42 -26.70 33.18
N ARG A 12 0.81 -25.66 33.93
CA ARG A 12 0.24 -24.31 33.78
C ARG A 12 0.58 -23.71 32.42
N THR A 13 1.82 -23.84 31.96
CA THR A 13 2.25 -23.32 30.65
C THR A 13 1.59 -24.07 29.49
N GLU A 14 1.44 -25.39 29.61
CA GLU A 14 0.72 -26.21 28.62
C GLU A 14 -0.77 -25.86 28.54
N ASN A 15 -1.44 -25.62 29.68
CA ASN A 15 -2.83 -25.19 29.71
C ASN A 15 -3.05 -23.78 29.16
N ILE A 16 -2.12 -22.85 29.39
CA ILE A 16 -2.17 -21.49 28.81
C ILE A 16 -2.00 -21.56 27.29
N LEU A 17 -1.15 -22.46 26.80
CA LEU A 17 -0.87 -22.61 25.37
C LEU A 17 -2.01 -23.32 24.63
N SER A 18 -2.64 -24.31 25.24
CA SER A 18 -3.72 -25.12 24.64
C SER A 18 -5.13 -24.57 24.88
N GLY A 19 -5.33 -23.75 25.92
CA GLY A 19 -6.64 -23.21 26.30
C GLY A 19 -7.14 -22.04 25.44
N ASN A 20 -6.34 -21.51 24.52
CA ASN A 20 -6.74 -20.38 23.68
C ASN A 20 -7.04 -20.82 22.23
N PRO A 21 -8.33 -20.95 21.85
CA PRO A 21 -8.71 -21.35 20.49
C PRO A 21 -8.30 -20.33 19.41
N LEU A 22 -8.00 -19.07 19.77
CA LEU A 22 -7.52 -18.05 18.82
C LEU A 22 -6.04 -18.27 18.43
N LEU A 23 -5.21 -18.87 19.30
CA LEU A 23 -3.81 -19.17 18.98
C LEU A 23 -3.71 -20.31 17.95
N ASN A 24 -4.56 -21.33 18.04
CA ASN A 24 -4.63 -22.40 17.05
C ASN A 24 -5.16 -21.89 15.70
N TYR A 25 -6.09 -20.92 15.72
CA TYR A 25 -6.57 -20.28 14.49
C TYR A 25 -5.50 -19.40 13.84
N ALA A 26 -4.65 -18.71 14.61
CA ALA A 26 -3.52 -17.96 14.07
C ALA A 26 -2.45 -18.88 13.43
N ALA A 27 -2.21 -20.06 14.02
CA ALA A 27 -1.32 -21.08 13.45
C ALA A 27 -1.91 -21.78 12.20
N GLN A 28 -3.24 -21.86 12.06
CA GLN A 28 -3.91 -22.35 10.85
C GLN A 28 -4.11 -21.27 9.77
N ALA A 29 -4.36 -20.01 10.16
CA ALA A 29 -4.54 -18.87 9.26
C ALA A 29 -3.22 -18.42 8.63
N THR A 30 -2.07 -18.76 9.22
CA THR A 30 -0.75 -18.56 8.59
C THR A 30 -0.47 -19.56 7.46
N ARG A 31 -1.33 -20.58 7.25
CA ARG A 31 -1.31 -21.44 6.06
C ARG A 31 -2.22 -20.98 4.93
N SER A 32 -2.97 -19.87 5.07
CA SER A 32 -3.54 -19.21 3.91
C SER A 32 -2.44 -18.39 3.25
N ASP A 33 -1.76 -19.06 2.32
CA ASP A 33 -0.98 -18.53 1.20
C ASP A 33 -0.87 -16.99 1.21
N MET A 34 0.20 -16.44 1.79
CA MET A 34 0.57 -15.03 1.71
C MET A 34 1.01 -14.66 0.27
N LYS A 35 0.41 -15.29 -0.74
CA LYS A 35 0.58 -14.98 -2.15
C LYS A 35 0.02 -13.59 -2.39
N VAL A 36 0.94 -12.65 -2.53
CA VAL A 36 0.65 -11.36 -3.16
C VAL A 36 0.01 -11.67 -4.51
N ARG A 37 -1.31 -11.44 -4.61
CA ARG A 37 -2.05 -11.63 -5.86
C ARG A 37 -1.52 -10.62 -6.87
N ARG A 38 -1.18 -11.12 -8.06
CA ARG A 38 -0.73 -10.28 -9.17
C ARG A 38 -1.81 -9.24 -9.47
N ARG A 39 -1.41 -7.97 -9.51
CA ARG A 39 -2.34 -6.87 -9.76
C ARG A 39 -2.56 -6.71 -11.27
N TRP A 40 -3.68 -6.14 -11.67
CA TRP A 40 -4.01 -5.92 -13.08
C TRP A 40 -3.04 -4.95 -13.78
N ASP A 41 -2.38 -4.08 -13.00
CA ASP A 41 -1.43 -3.06 -13.43
C ASP A 41 0.03 -3.56 -13.44
N ASP A 42 0.27 -4.85 -13.16
CA ASP A 42 1.63 -5.35 -12.93
C ASP A 42 2.44 -5.52 -14.23
N ASP A 43 1.80 -5.87 -15.34
CA ASP A 43 2.43 -6.01 -16.68
C ASP A 43 2.55 -4.68 -17.47
N VAL A 44 2.13 -3.56 -16.89
CA VAL A 44 2.18 -2.29 -17.61
C VAL A 44 3.63 -1.80 -17.71
N ILE A 45 4.09 -1.59 -18.94
CA ILE A 45 5.47 -1.19 -19.27
C ILE A 45 5.83 0.25 -18.85
N PHE A 46 4.83 1.12 -18.66
CA PHE A 46 5.01 2.49 -18.20
C PHE A 46 4.31 2.68 -16.86
N LYS A 47 5.08 2.87 -15.78
CA LYS A 47 4.55 3.12 -14.43
C LYS A 47 4.93 4.54 -14.00
N ASN A 48 3.95 5.31 -13.53
CA ASN A 48 4.20 6.56 -12.80
C ASN A 48 5.02 7.63 -13.55
N CYS A 49 4.87 7.76 -14.87
CA CYS A 49 5.66 8.70 -15.70
C CYS A 49 5.60 10.16 -15.24
N ALA A 50 4.50 10.59 -14.62
CA ALA A 50 4.29 11.96 -14.15
C ALA A 50 4.44 12.14 -12.63
N ARG A 51 4.98 11.16 -11.89
CA ARG A 51 4.98 11.19 -10.40
C ARG A 51 5.72 12.39 -9.81
N SER A 52 6.75 12.87 -10.48
CA SER A 52 7.56 14.02 -10.05
C SER A 52 7.31 15.26 -10.88
N GLU A 53 6.30 15.27 -11.76
CA GLU A 53 6.02 16.48 -12.53
C GLU A 53 5.54 17.58 -11.59
N PRO A 54 6.23 18.74 -11.56
CA PRO A 54 5.78 19.86 -10.77
C PRO A 54 4.43 20.32 -11.32
N LYS A 55 3.42 20.44 -10.44
CA LYS A 55 2.15 21.06 -10.84
C LYS A 55 2.47 22.45 -11.37
N LYS A 56 2.08 22.74 -12.61
CA LYS A 56 2.16 24.08 -13.21
C LYS A 56 1.15 24.98 -12.51
N THR A 57 1.48 25.46 -11.31
CA THR A 57 0.64 26.33 -10.48
C THR A 57 1.03 27.80 -10.58
N GLN A 58 2.12 28.14 -11.24
CA GLN A 58 2.51 29.54 -11.42
C GLN A 58 1.80 30.12 -12.64
N GLU A 59 0.82 30.98 -12.39
CA GLU A 59 0.22 31.84 -13.41
C GLU A 59 1.23 32.91 -13.80
N ILE A 60 2.04 32.60 -14.81
CA ILE A 60 3.00 33.54 -15.39
C ILE A 60 2.24 34.43 -16.36
N PHE A 61 2.19 35.73 -16.06
CA PHE A 61 1.71 36.72 -17.03
C PHE A 61 2.77 36.92 -18.12
N ILE A 62 2.36 36.82 -19.38
CA ILE A 62 3.21 37.05 -20.54
C ILE A 62 2.59 38.18 -21.35
N ASN A 63 3.35 39.26 -21.57
CA ASN A 63 2.96 40.36 -22.44
C ASN A 63 3.19 40.01 -23.92
N ASP A 64 2.49 38.98 -24.39
CA ASP A 64 2.51 38.49 -25.77
C ASP A 64 1.20 37.74 -26.03
N SER A 65 0.44 38.15 -27.05
CA SER A 65 -0.88 37.58 -27.34
C SER A 65 -0.81 36.12 -27.78
N LEU A 66 0.20 35.72 -28.56
CA LEU A 66 0.33 34.37 -29.13
C LEU A 66 0.94 33.39 -28.14
N ARG A 67 1.85 33.86 -27.29
CA ARG A 67 2.51 33.02 -26.26
C ARG A 67 1.81 33.06 -24.90
N SER A 68 0.66 33.68 -24.79
CA SER A 68 -0.14 33.63 -23.56
C SER A 68 -0.70 32.22 -23.31
N GLU A 69 -0.89 31.85 -22.04
CA GLU A 69 -1.62 30.63 -21.66
C GLU A 69 -3.04 30.63 -22.22
N PHE A 70 -3.65 31.81 -22.31
CA PHE A 70 -4.97 31.98 -22.92
C PHE A 70 -4.97 31.53 -24.39
N HIS A 71 -4.02 32.03 -25.19
CA HIS A 71 -3.97 31.70 -26.61
C HIS A 71 -3.62 30.24 -26.85
N ARG A 72 -2.68 29.66 -26.08
CA ARG A 72 -2.42 28.21 -26.10
C ARG A 72 -3.71 27.40 -25.90
N LYS A 73 -4.43 27.69 -24.81
CA LYS A 73 -5.70 26.99 -24.50
C LYS A 73 -6.80 27.24 -25.52
N PHE A 74 -6.84 28.44 -26.12
CA PHE A 74 -7.77 28.75 -27.19
C PHE A 74 -7.48 27.90 -28.43
N MET A 75 -6.22 27.83 -28.85
CA MET A 75 -5.82 27.03 -30.00
C MET A 75 -6.09 25.54 -29.76
N ASP A 76 -5.68 24.98 -28.62
CA ASP A 76 -5.96 23.56 -28.28
C ASP A 76 -7.47 23.23 -28.26
N LYS A 77 -8.33 24.21 -27.92
CA LYS A 77 -9.78 24.01 -27.80
C LYS A 77 -10.49 24.11 -29.15
N TYR A 78 -10.11 25.07 -29.99
CA TYR A 78 -10.84 25.41 -31.21
C TYR A 78 -10.15 24.96 -32.49
N ILE A 79 -8.88 24.58 -32.42
CA ILE A 79 -8.09 24.06 -33.53
C ILE A 79 -7.58 22.68 -33.12
N LYS A 80 -7.88 21.67 -33.93
CA LYS A 80 -7.48 20.27 -33.71
C LYS A 80 -6.37 19.88 -34.67
#